data_AF-A0AAD8BA58-F1
#
_entry.id   AF-A0AAD8BA58-F1
#
_cell.length_a   1.000
_cell.length_b   1.000
_cell.length_c   1.000
_cell.angle_alpha   90.00
_cell.angle_beta   90.00
_cell.angle_gamma   90.00
#
_symmetry.space_group_name_H-M   'P 1'
#
loop_
_entity.id
_entity.type
_entity.pdbx_description
1 polymer ?
#
loop_
_entity_poly.entity_id
_entity_poly.type
_entity_poly.pdbx_seq_one_letter_code
_entity_poly.pdbx_strand_id
1 'polypeptide(L)' 'ARSFFQASFVMAPHLYEPHYNFAILADQLGDFQSSYLSAKRAVETFPDHVDSKELLKQLKEHFSLL' A
#
# COMPACT_ATOMS: atom_id res chain seq x y z
N ALA A 1 -4.01 -14.04 -3.98
CA ALA A 1 -3.07 -13.02 -3.46
C ALA A 1 -3.75 -12.08 -2.45
N ARG A 2 -4.79 -11.32 -2.83
CA ARG A 2 -5.50 -10.38 -1.94
C ARG A 2 -5.90 -10.95 -0.57
N SER A 3 -6.57 -12.12 -0.54
CA SER A 3 -6.99 -12.77 0.71
C SER A 3 -5.83 -13.14 1.63
N PHE A 4 -4.68 -13.55 1.07
CA PHE A 4 -3.47 -13.85 1.86
C PHE A 4 -2.89 -12.59 2.49
N PHE A 5 -2.85 -11.48 1.75
CA PHE A 5 -2.41 -10.21 2.30
C PHE A 5 -3.34 -9.72 3.42
N GLN A 6 -4.66 -9.82 3.22
CA GLN A 6 -5.63 -9.45 4.25
C GLN A 6 -5.48 -10.29 5.53
N ALA A 7 -5.23 -11.59 5.40
CA ALA A 7 -4.94 -12.44 6.55
C ALA A 7 -3.65 -11.99 7.27
N SER A 8 -2.58 -11.69 6.52
CA SER A 8 -1.33 -11.21 7.12
C SER A 8 -1.45 -9.85 7.81
N PHE A 9 -2.36 -8.96 7.37
CA PHE A 9 -2.64 -7.70 8.07
C PHE A 9 -3.10 -7.93 9.51
N VAL A 10 -3.84 -9.01 9.75
CA VAL A 10 -4.36 -9.38 11.07
C VAL A 10 -3.32 -10.12 11.88
N MET A 11 -2.60 -11.06 11.25
CA MET A 11 -1.62 -11.92 11.94
C MET A 11 -0.32 -11.20 12.28
N ALA A 12 0.08 -10.22 11.48
CA ALA A 12 1.35 -9.50 11.64
C ALA A 12 1.18 -8.00 11.33
N PRO A 13 0.44 -7.25 12.18
CA PRO A 13 0.15 -5.83 11.94
C PRO A 13 1.40 -4.92 12.00
N HIS A 14 2.50 -5.44 12.54
CA HIS A 14 3.79 -4.75 12.64
C HIS A 14 4.67 -4.92 11.38
N LEU A 15 4.24 -5.73 10.41
CA LEU A 15 4.95 -5.87 9.13
C LEU A 15 4.38 -4.89 8.12
N TYR A 16 5.28 -4.13 7.48
CA TYR A 16 4.89 -3.21 6.42
C TYR A 16 4.78 -3.92 5.06
N GLU A 17 5.51 -5.02 4.89
CA GLU A 17 5.68 -5.75 3.63
C GLU A 17 4.35 -6.25 3.06
N PRO A 18 3.43 -6.84 3.86
CA PRO A 18 2.15 -7.24 3.33
C PRO A 18 1.31 -6.06 2.83
N HIS A 19 1.35 -4.93 3.55
CA HIS A 19 0.65 -3.72 3.17
C HIS A 19 1.20 -3.14 1.87
N TYR A 20 2.52 -3.09 1.73
CA TYR A 20 3.17 -2.65 0.49
C TYR A 20 2.88 -3.59 -0.69
N ASN A 21 3.02 -4.90 -0.50
CA ASN A 21 2.78 -5.89 -1.56
C ASN A 21 1.33 -5.86 -2.05
N PHE A 22 0.36 -5.69 -1.14
CA PHE A 22 -1.03 -5.51 -1.53
C PHE A 22 -1.26 -4.16 -2.22
N ALA A 23 -0.56 -3.09 -1.81
CA ALA A 23 -0.66 -1.80 -2.47
C ALA A 23 -0.23 -1.88 -3.94
N ILE A 24 0.92 -2.49 -4.21
CA ILE A 24 1.40 -2.72 -5.58
C ILE A 24 0.41 -3.55 -6.40
N LEU A 25 -0.12 -4.64 -5.82
CA LEU A 25 -1.12 -5.45 -6.51
C LEU A 25 -2.40 -4.66 -6.83
N ALA A 26 -2.88 -3.85 -5.89
CA ALA A 26 -4.07 -3.02 -6.08
C ALA A 26 -3.84 -1.94 -7.13
N ASP A 27 -2.66 -1.31 -7.13
CA ASP A 27 -2.24 -0.32 -8.12
C ASP A 27 -2.25 -0.88 -9.54
N GLN A 28 -1.64 -2.05 -9.74
CA GLN A 28 -1.60 -2.76 -11.02
C GLN A 28 -2.99 -3.14 -11.54
N LEU A 29 -3.98 -3.28 -10.65
CA LEU A 29 -5.37 -3.58 -10.99
C LEU A 29 -6.24 -2.31 -11.17
N GLY A 30 -5.67 -1.12 -11.00
CA GLY A 30 -6.39 0.15 -11.07
C GLY A 30 -7.25 0.46 -9.83
N ASP A 31 -7.14 -0.34 -8.75
CA ASP A 31 -7.82 -0.08 -7.47
C ASP A 31 -6.98 0.93 -6.66
N PHE A 32 -6.87 2.15 -7.18
CA PHE A 32 -6.00 3.20 -6.63
C PHE A 32 -6.36 3.59 -5.20
N GLN A 33 -7.64 3.53 -4.85
CA GLN A 33 -8.10 3.79 -3.49
C GLN A 33 -7.54 2.76 -2.50
N SER A 34 -7.66 1.46 -2.81
CA SER A 34 -7.11 0.40 -1.96
C SER A 34 -5.58 0.43 -1.93
N SER A 35 -4.95 0.75 -3.07
CA SER A 35 -3.50 0.95 -3.17
C SER A 35 -3.04 2.03 -2.20
N TYR A 36 -3.66 3.21 -2.24
CA TYR A 36 -3.33 4.34 -1.38
C TYR A 36 -3.45 4.00 0.10
N LEU A 37 -4.58 3.41 0.52
CA LEU A 37 -4.80 3.05 1.92
C LEU A 37 -3.75 2.04 2.42
N SER A 38 -3.32 1.12 1.57
CA SER A 38 -2.36 0.09 1.93
C SER A 38 -0.93 0.61 1.95
N ALA A 39 -0.54 1.42 0.96
CA ALA A 39 0.76 2.08 0.94
C ALA A 39 0.91 3.04 2.13
N LYS A 40 -0.17 3.73 2.51
CA LYS A 40 -0.21 4.59 3.70
C LYS A 40 0.11 3.79 4.97
N ARG A 41 -0.54 2.65 5.16
CA ARG A 41 -0.25 1.76 6.30
C ARG A 41 1.18 1.25 6.29
N ALA A 42 1.73 0.91 5.12
CA ALA A 42 3.13 0.50 5.01
C ALA A 42 4.10 1.59 5.50
N VAL A 43 3.86 2.86 5.14
CA VAL A 43 4.65 4.00 5.64
C VAL A 43 4.42 4.26 7.14
N GLU A 44 3.20 4.10 7.64
CA GLU A 44 2.92 4.23 9.09
C GLU A 44 3.66 3.17 9.91
N THR A 45 3.75 1.93 9.40
CA THR A 45 4.44 0.81 10.05
C THR A 45 5.96 0.90 9.90
N PHE A 46 6.47 1.28 8.72
CA PHE A 46 7.89 1.50 8.48
C PHE A 46 8.13 2.84 7.78
N PRO A 47 8.31 3.93 8.55
CA PRO A 47 8.47 5.27 8.01
C PRO A 47 9.67 5.49 7.12
N ASP A 48 10.67 4.61 7.09
CA ASP A 48 11.84 4.73 6.21
C ASP A 48 11.71 3.92 4.91
N HIS A 49 10.60 3.22 4.70
CA HIS A 49 10.39 2.46 3.47
C HIS A 49 10.24 3.39 2.25
N VAL A 50 11.29 3.46 1.43
CA VAL A 50 11.37 4.37 0.27
C VAL A 50 10.29 4.05 -0.77
N ASP A 51 10.09 2.78 -1.11
CA ASP A 51 9.18 2.42 -2.19
C ASP A 51 7.71 2.71 -1.85
N SER A 52 7.31 2.53 -0.58
CA SER A 52 5.93 2.89 -0.16
C SER A 52 5.70 4.39 -0.17
N LYS A 53 6.73 5.21 0.12
CA LYS A 53 6.64 6.67 0.00
C LYS A 53 6.48 7.10 -1.46
N GLU A 54 7.26 6.48 -2.35
CA GLU A 54 7.21 6.80 -3.78
C GLU A 54 5.85 6.42 -4.38
N LEU A 55 5.34 5.23 -4.08
CA LEU A 55 3.99 4.82 -4.49
C LEU A 55 2.91 5.79 -3.97
N LEU A 56 2.99 6.20 -2.70
CA LEU A 56 2.04 7.19 -2.15
C LEU A 56 2.12 8.54 -2.86
N LYS A 57 3.32 8.99 -3.24
CA LYS A 57 3.50 10.23 -3.99
C LYS A 57 2.82 10.14 -5.36
N GLN A 58 3.09 9.06 -6.10
CA GLN A 58 2.50 8.81 -7.42
C GLN A 58 0.97 8.76 -7.36
N LEU A 59 0.40 8.07 -6.37
CA LEU A 59 -1.05 8.01 -6.18
C LEU A 59 -1.67 9.38 -5.85
N LYS A 60 -1.00 10.20 -5.05
CA LYS A 60 -1.46 11.57 -4.75
C LYS A 60 -1.43 12.45 -5.99
N GLU A 61 -0.39 12.33 -6.81
CA GLU A 61 -0.31 13.03 -8.10
C GLU A 61 -1.44 12.58 -9.02
N HIS A 62 -1.68 11.27 -9.13
CA HIS A 62 -2.80 10.73 -9.91
C HIS A 62 -4.15 11.30 -9.48
N PHE A 63 -4.43 11.33 -8.17
CA PHE A 63 -5.69 11.90 -7.65
C PHE A 63 -5.82 13.41 -7.86
N SER A 64 -4.70 14.14 -7.98
CA SER A 64 -4.73 15.58 -8.24
C SER A 64 -5.02 15.95 -9.69
N LEU A 65 -4.88 15.00 -10.62
CA LEU A 65 -5.11 15.18 -12.05
C LEU A 65 -6.54 14.81 -12.49
N LEU A 66 -7.34 14.25 -11.57
CA LEU A 66 -8.75 13.87 -11.77
C LEU A 66 -9.67 14.98 -11.23
#